data_AF-A0A4Y2DS67-F1
#
_entry.id   AF-A0A4Y2DS67-F1
#
_cell.length_a   1.000
_cell.length_b   1.000
_cell.length_c   1.000
_cell.angle_alpha   90.00
_cell.angle_beta   90.00
_cell.angle_gamma   90.00
#
_symmetry.space_group_name_H-M   'P 1'
#
loop_
_entity.id
_entity.type
_entity.pdbx_description
1 polymer ?
#
loop_
_entity_poly.entity_id
_entity_poly.type
_entity_poly.pdbx_seq_one_letter_code
_entity_poly.pdbx_strand_id
1 'polypeptide(L)'
;MLNGVNYVFLVSCTIADSPVRSFFKCIVGHNSLHGCEKCTQDGIYLGRTTWQYNKKTIARTDALFKELVHEDHQRTKSVLSELDVGLVTQAPLGILYAFGVSRKCEKASSG
;
A
#
# COMPACT_ATOMS: atom_id res chain seq x y z
N MET A 1 15.31 27.21 -0.64
CA MET A 1 16.36 28.03 -0.03
C MET A 1 15.89 28.55 1.31
N LEU A 2 16.61 28.24 2.38
CA LEU A 2 16.47 28.87 3.69
C LEU A 2 17.82 29.55 3.96
N ASN A 3 17.82 30.87 4.18
CA ASN A 3 19.04 31.67 4.37
C ASN A 3 20.09 31.52 3.26
N GLY A 4 19.68 31.39 2.00
CA GLY A 4 20.58 31.22 0.86
C GLY A 4 21.23 29.83 0.73
N VAL A 5 20.93 28.90 1.65
CA VAL A 5 21.38 27.51 1.59
C VAL A 5 20.30 26.62 1.00
N ASN A 6 20.70 25.71 0.11
CA ASN A 6 19.85 24.67 -0.42
C ASN A 6 19.91 23.45 0.49
N TYR A 7 18.73 22.98 0.90
CA TYR A 7 18.57 21.76 1.68
C TYR A 7 17.82 20.74 0.83
N VAL A 8 18.37 19.54 0.78
CA VAL A 8 17.70 18.39 0.16
C VAL A 8 16.93 17.68 1.26
N PHE A 9 15.62 17.54 1.06
CA PHE A 9 14.75 16.79 1.95
C PHE A 9 14.37 15.48 1.27
N LEU A 10 14.44 14.39 2.03
CA LEU A 10 13.98 13.08 1.60
C LEU A 10 12.76 12.69 2.43
N VAL A 11 11.68 12.27 1.76
CA VAL A 11 10.49 11.76 2.44
C VAL A 11 10.79 10.33 2.88
N SER A 12 10.73 10.06 4.20
CA SER A 12 10.99 8.73 4.74
C SER A 12 9.75 7.83 4.70
N CYS A 13 8.59 8.35 5.11
CA CYS A 13 7.32 7.62 5.03
C CYS A 13 6.10 8.54 5.03
N THR A 14 4.98 8.02 4.52
CA THR A 14 3.67 8.67 4.54
C THR A 14 2.72 7.88 5.43
N ILE A 15 2.41 8.45 6.60
CA ILE A 15 1.54 7.82 7.60
C ILE A 15 0.12 8.36 7.42
N ALA A 16 -0.83 7.44 7.29
CA ALA A 16 -2.23 7.76 7.06
C ALA A 16 -3.11 6.54 7.41
N ASP A 17 -4.37 6.78 7.73
CA ASP A 17 -5.38 5.72 7.83
C ASP A 17 -5.69 5.11 6.45
N SER A 18 -6.27 3.91 6.43
CA SER A 18 -6.63 3.13 5.25
C SER A 18 -7.40 3.92 4.18
N PRO A 19 -8.45 4.71 4.49
CA PRO A 19 -9.15 5.49 3.48
C PRO A 19 -8.24 6.53 2.81
N VAL A 20 -7.44 7.25 3.62
CA VAL A 20 -6.54 8.29 3.13
C VAL A 20 -5.41 7.67 2.30
N ARG A 21 -4.86 6.52 2.71
CA ARG A 21 -3.90 5.75 1.90
C ARG A 21 -4.48 5.33 0.56
N SER A 22 -5.70 4.80 0.56
CA SER A 22 -6.34 4.40 -0.69
C SER A 22 -6.55 5.57 -1.63
N PHE A 23 -6.87 6.74 -1.08
CA PHE A 23 -7.07 7.97 -1.82
C PHE A 23 -5.79 8.46 -2.49
N PHE A 24 -4.72 8.71 -1.71
CA PHE A 24 -3.50 9.28 -2.31
C PHE A 24 -2.75 8.28 -3.19
N LYS A 25 -2.86 6.97 -2.96
CA LYS A 25 -2.27 5.95 -3.85
C LYS A 25 -3.13 5.67 -5.08
N CYS A 26 -4.34 6.20 -5.13
CA CYS A 26 -5.33 5.92 -6.17
C CYS A 26 -5.61 4.41 -6.32
N ILE A 27 -5.77 3.70 -5.19
CA ILE A 27 -6.05 2.27 -5.15
C ILE A 27 -7.45 1.97 -4.64
N VAL A 28 -7.89 0.74 -4.83
CA VAL A 28 -9.09 0.20 -4.18
C VAL A 28 -8.93 0.20 -2.66
N GLY A 29 -10.03 0.38 -1.94
CA GLY A 29 -10.01 0.38 -0.48
C GLY A 29 -9.67 -1.00 0.10
N HIS A 30 -9.20 -1.04 1.35
CA HIS A 30 -8.82 -2.27 2.05
C HIS A 30 -9.95 -3.32 2.12
N ASN A 31 -11.21 -2.90 2.06
CA ASN A 31 -12.37 -3.80 2.08
C ASN A 31 -12.71 -4.42 0.71
N SER A 32 -11.98 -4.08 -0.35
CA SER A 32 -12.18 -4.67 -1.69
C SER A 32 -11.50 -6.04 -1.82
N LEU A 33 -11.93 -6.82 -2.82
CA LEU A 33 -11.37 -8.15 -3.10
C LEU A 33 -9.84 -8.09 -3.32
N HIS A 34 -9.35 -7.06 -4.00
CA HIS A 34 -7.92 -6.85 -4.27
C HIS A 34 -7.31 -5.78 -3.34
N GLY A 35 -7.85 -5.64 -2.12
CA GLY A 35 -7.54 -4.55 -1.19
C GLY A 35 -6.22 -4.68 -0.41
N CYS A 36 -5.55 -5.84 -0.43
CA CYS A 36 -4.21 -5.96 0.20
C CYS A 36 -3.30 -4.91 -0.46
N GLU A 37 -2.59 -4.08 0.30
CA GLU A 37 -1.65 -3.09 -0.29
C GLU A 37 -0.25 -3.68 -0.54
N LYS A 38 0.12 -4.72 0.22
CA LYS A 38 1.47 -5.31 0.21
C LYS A 38 1.64 -6.50 -0.73
N CYS A 39 0.53 -7.12 -1.15
CA CYS A 39 0.51 -8.43 -1.78
C CYS A 39 -0.62 -8.58 -2.80
N THR A 40 -0.42 -9.38 -3.84
CA THR A 40 -1.45 -9.71 -4.87
C THR A 40 -2.50 -10.70 -4.38
N GLN A 41 -2.79 -10.73 -3.08
CA GLN A 41 -3.78 -11.64 -2.52
C GLN A 41 -5.19 -11.17 -2.80
N ASP A 42 -5.95 -12.00 -3.51
CA ASP A 42 -7.40 -11.83 -3.61
C ASP A 42 -8.08 -12.30 -2.32
N GLY A 43 -9.03 -11.51 -1.87
CA GLY A 43 -9.96 -11.87 -0.81
C GLY A 43 -11.02 -12.85 -1.29
N ILE A 44 -11.88 -13.26 -0.36
CA ILE A 44 -13.14 -13.96 -0.59
C ILE A 44 -14.24 -13.12 0.06
N TYR A 45 -15.35 -12.94 -0.65
CA TYR A 45 -16.53 -12.29 -0.10
C TYR A 45 -17.41 -13.29 0.67
N LEU A 46 -17.49 -13.12 1.99
CA LEU A 46 -18.34 -13.90 2.91
C LEU A 46 -19.16 -12.94 3.79
N GLY A 47 -19.97 -12.08 3.16
CA GLY A 47 -20.66 -10.95 3.82
C GLY A 47 -19.75 -9.76 4.15
N ARG A 48 -18.44 -10.01 4.18
CA ARG A 48 -17.34 -9.04 4.17
C ARG A 48 -16.18 -9.66 3.40
N THR A 49 -15.27 -8.83 2.90
CA THR A 49 -14.01 -9.33 2.35
C THR A 49 -13.20 -9.99 3.46
N THR A 50 -12.74 -11.21 3.19
CA THR A 50 -11.92 -12.03 4.08
C THR A 50 -10.70 -12.54 3.31
N TRP A 51 -9.62 -12.86 4.02
CA TRP A 51 -8.36 -13.26 3.40
C TRP A 51 -8.03 -14.69 3.80
N GLN A 52 -7.76 -15.54 2.81
CA GLN A 52 -7.26 -16.89 3.05
C GLN A 52 -5.90 -16.84 3.75
N TYR A 53 -5.76 -17.60 4.81
CA TYR A 53 -4.47 -17.79 5.45
C TYR A 53 -3.56 -18.66 4.56
N ASN A 54 -2.26 -18.37 4.51
CA ASN A 54 -1.26 -19.13 3.74
C ASN A 54 -1.50 -19.25 2.22
N LYS A 55 -2.23 -18.32 1.59
CA LYS A 55 -2.26 -18.27 0.12
C LYS A 55 -0.89 -17.80 -0.39
N LYS A 56 -0.30 -18.53 -1.34
CA LYS A 56 0.93 -18.10 -2.02
C LYS A 56 0.61 -16.85 -2.84
N THR A 57 1.28 -15.74 -2.54
CA THR A 57 1.02 -14.42 -3.12
C THR A 57 2.33 -13.75 -3.49
N ILE A 58 2.27 -12.78 -4.39
CA ILE A 58 3.43 -12.02 -4.82
C ILE A 58 3.42 -10.69 -4.05
N ALA A 59 4.57 -10.32 -3.49
CA ALA A 59 4.72 -9.02 -2.85
C ALA A 59 4.71 -7.92 -3.92
N ARG A 60 3.96 -6.84 -3.68
CA ARG A 60 4.05 -5.66 -4.54
C ARG A 60 5.40 -4.96 -4.32
N THR A 61 5.93 -4.39 -5.38
CA THR A 61 7.16 -3.59 -5.35
C THR A 61 6.86 -2.20 -5.87
N ASP A 62 7.67 -1.20 -5.46
CA ASP A 62 7.47 0.17 -5.92
C ASP A 62 7.65 0.30 -7.44
N ALA A 63 8.57 -0.46 -8.03
CA ALA A 63 8.78 -0.51 -9.48
C ALA A 63 7.53 -0.95 -10.24
N LEU A 64 6.98 -2.13 -9.87
CA LEU A 64 5.76 -2.66 -10.48
C LEU A 64 4.55 -1.75 -10.24
N PHE A 65 4.45 -1.15 -9.06
CA PHE A 65 3.37 -0.21 -8.74
C PHE A 65 3.45 1.05 -9.60
N LYS A 66 4.66 1.55 -9.91
CA LYS A 66 4.86 2.72 -10.78
C LYS A 66 4.47 2.44 -12.23
N GLU A 67 4.60 1.19 -12.67
CA GLU A 67 4.22 0.70 -13.99
C GLU A 67 2.72 0.38 -14.13
N LEU A 68 1.92 0.57 -13.07
CA LEU A 68 0.47 0.31 -13.06
C LEU A 68 0.09 -1.15 -13.39
N VAL A 69 0.95 -2.12 -13.08
CA VAL A 69 0.71 -3.53 -13.47
C VAL A 69 -0.43 -4.21 -12.70
N HIS A 70 -0.95 -3.60 -11.64
CA HIS A 70 -1.98 -4.19 -10.79
C HIS A 70 -3.37 -3.60 -11.08
N GLU A 71 -3.94 -3.91 -12.25
CA GLU A 71 -5.20 -3.34 -12.74
C GLU A 71 -6.38 -3.45 -11.75
N ASP A 72 -6.52 -4.59 -11.08
CA ASP A 72 -7.61 -4.80 -10.11
C ASP A 72 -7.41 -4.04 -8.77
N HIS A 73 -6.19 -3.56 -8.53
CA HIS A 73 -5.81 -2.85 -7.31
C HIS A 73 -5.67 -1.35 -7.52
N GLN A 74 -5.09 -0.93 -8.64
CA GLN A 74 -4.74 0.45 -8.98
C GLN A 74 -5.79 1.02 -9.94
N ARG A 75 -6.45 2.10 -9.53
CA ARG A 75 -7.45 2.76 -10.37
C ARG A 75 -6.80 3.66 -11.41
N THR A 76 -5.70 4.31 -11.04
CA THR A 76 -4.93 5.22 -11.90
C THR A 76 -3.57 5.52 -11.26
N LYS A 77 -2.73 6.28 -11.96
CA LYS A 77 -1.46 6.77 -11.44
C LYS A 77 -1.69 7.83 -10.37
N SER A 78 -1.03 7.68 -9.23
CA SER A 78 -1.01 8.71 -8.21
C SER A 78 -0.12 9.87 -8.65
N VAL A 79 -0.49 11.10 -8.26
CA VAL A 79 0.38 12.28 -8.39
C VAL A 79 1.71 12.05 -7.66
N LEU A 80 1.69 11.28 -6.57
CA LEU A 80 2.90 10.93 -5.82
C LEU A 80 3.80 9.94 -6.55
N SER A 81 3.35 9.29 -7.63
CA SER A 81 4.19 8.44 -8.46
C SER A 81 5.21 9.23 -9.29
N GLU A 82 5.07 10.55 -9.38
CA GLU A 82 6.04 11.46 -10.00
C GLU A 82 7.15 11.88 -9.02
N LEU A 83 6.92 11.72 -7.72
CA LEU A 83 7.93 11.94 -6.69
C LEU A 83 8.79 10.68 -6.52
N ASP A 84 9.99 10.87 -5.96
CA ASP A 84 10.86 9.78 -5.54
C ASP A 84 10.39 9.21 -4.19
N VAL A 85 9.17 8.66 -4.17
CA VAL A 85 8.54 8.05 -3.00
C VAL A 85 7.99 6.66 -3.32
N GLY A 86 8.36 5.70 -2.51
CA GLY A 86 7.88 4.33 -2.57
C GLY A 86 6.45 4.20 -2.03
N LEU A 87 5.45 4.20 -2.91
CA LEU A 87 4.04 4.08 -2.52
C LEU A 87 3.69 2.70 -1.91
N VAL A 88 4.52 1.68 -2.13
CA VAL A 88 4.38 0.36 -1.51
C VAL A 88 5.21 0.29 -0.23
N THR A 89 6.49 0.65 -0.28
CA THR A 89 7.42 0.47 0.85
C THR A 89 7.31 1.56 1.91
N GLN A 90 7.15 2.82 1.51
CA GLN A 90 7.18 4.01 2.38
C GLN A 90 5.79 4.45 2.86
N ALA A 91 4.75 3.69 2.56
CA ALA A 91 3.42 3.86 3.15
C ALA A 91 3.10 2.68 4.08
N PRO A 92 3.49 2.75 5.37
CA PRO A 92 3.22 1.70 6.35
C PRO A 92 1.71 1.58 6.63
N LEU A 93 1.28 0.35 6.94
CA LEU A 93 -0.14 0.04 7.17
C LEU A 93 -0.67 0.55 8.51
N GLY A 94 0.20 0.97 9.45
CA GLY A 94 -0.26 1.47 10.74
C GLY A 94 0.78 2.26 11.51
N ILE A 95 0.39 3.49 11.92
CA ILE A 95 0.75 4.14 13.20
C ILE A 95 -0.23 5.29 13.56
N LEU A 96 -1.43 5.32 13.00
CA LEU A 96 -2.56 5.98 13.69
C LEU A 96 -3.39 4.86 14.32
N TYR A 97 -3.61 4.93 15.63
CA TYR A 97 -4.36 3.98 16.46
C TYR A 97 -5.64 3.44 15.77
N ALA A 98 -5.50 2.36 15.01
CA ALA A 98 -6.60 1.70 14.34
C ALA A 98 -7.10 0.55 15.23
N PHE A 99 -8.18 0.81 15.97
CA PHE A 99 -9.01 -0.22 16.63
C PHE A 99 -9.74 -1.14 15.63
N GLY A 100 -9.40 -1.08 14.34
CA GLY A 100 -9.92 -1.96 13.30
C GLY A 100 -8.98 -3.14 13.07
N VAL A 101 -9.42 -4.33 13.48
CA VAL A 101 -8.77 -5.65 13.32
C VAL A 101 -7.89 -5.73 12.08
N SER A 102 -6.59 -5.52 12.26
CA SER A 102 -5.58 -5.73 11.24
C SER A 102 -4.94 -7.10 11.49
N ARG A 103 -5.29 -8.11 10.68
CA ARG A 103 -4.54 -9.37 10.66
C ARG A 103 -3.32 -9.17 9.77
N LYS A 104 -2.14 -9.31 10.35
CA LYS A 104 -0.85 -9.18 9.67
C LYS A 104 -0.71 -10.28 8.61
N CYS A 105 -0.64 -9.93 7.33
CA CYS A 105 -0.12 -10.83 6.30
C CYS A 105 1.41 -10.87 6.46
N GLU A 106 1.89 -11.84 7.21
CA GLU A 106 3.33 -12.09 7.37
C GLU A 106 3.82 -13.01 6.24
N LYS A 107 5.02 -12.74 5.72
CA LYS A 107 5.62 -13.57 4.67
C LYS A 107 5.95 -14.95 5.26
N ALA A 108 5.59 -16.03 4.57
CA ALA A 108 6.22 -17.32 4.81
C ALA A 108 7.69 -17.21 4.36
N SER A 109 8.62 -17.20 5.31
CA SER A 109 10.04 -17.41 5.04
C SER A 109 10.21 -18.81 4.47
N SER A 110 10.62 -18.92 3.21
CA SER A 110 11.10 -20.17 2.63
C SER A 110 12.38 -20.58 3.37
N GLY A 111 12.32 -21.73 4.05
CA GLY A 111 13.50 -22.54 4.35
C GLY A 111 13.93 -23.35 3.13
#